data_AF-A0A832Q609-F1
#
_entry.id   AF-A0A832Q609-F1
#
_cell.length_a   1.000
_cell.length_b   1.000
_cell.length_c   1.000
_cell.angle_alpha   90.00
_cell.angle_beta   90.00
_cell.angle_gamma   90.00
#
_symmetry.space_group_name_H-M   'P 1'
#
loop_
_entity.id
_entity.type
_entity.pdbx_description
1 polymer ?
#
loop_
_entity_poly.entity_id
_entity_poly.type
_entity_poly.pdbx_seq_one_letter_code
_entity_poly.pdbx_strand_id
1 'polypeptide(L)'
;MSWLTCLPAVRLFSPLRFLSLGVLSLVFLPAALEGASDEQREARLVDLGRALFFDVNLSFNRTQSCATCHDPARAFIDWRDSGVSAAASLGDDGHSLGDRNAPTLSYAALTPPLQRNAAGEWLGGQFLEGRAATLADQAQAPPMNLLEMAMPDSASVVARLQENPNYAREIPALFGDDVFSDEARTLQAMGESIAAFEQIGFFS
;
A
#
# COMPACT_ATOMS: atom_id res chain seq x y z
N MET A 1 -78.65 -52.72 29.71
CA MET A 1 -78.23 -52.46 28.32
C MET A 1 -78.62 -51.02 28.00
N SER A 2 -77.68 -50.22 27.45
CA SER A 2 -77.80 -48.80 27.03
C SER A 2 -78.05 -47.77 28.13
N TRP A 3 -77.08 -46.95 28.58
CA TRP A 3 -76.27 -45.88 27.94
C TRP A 3 -77.03 -44.55 27.70
N LEU A 4 -76.32 -43.44 27.99
CA LEU A 4 -76.55 -41.99 27.70
C LEU A 4 -77.12 -41.14 28.87
N THR A 5 -76.33 -40.46 29.71
CA THR A 5 -75.39 -39.28 29.58
C THR A 5 -76.05 -37.93 29.92
N CYS A 6 -75.55 -37.20 30.93
CA CYS A 6 -74.96 -35.85 30.76
C CYS A 6 -74.30 -35.33 32.06
N LEU A 7 -73.16 -34.66 31.86
CA LEU A 7 -72.20 -34.14 32.85
C LEU A 7 -72.62 -32.79 33.48
N PRO A 8 -71.98 -32.38 34.59
CA PRO A 8 -72.19 -31.08 35.22
C PRO A 8 -71.31 -29.97 34.62
N ALA A 9 -71.70 -28.75 34.94
CA ALA A 9 -71.12 -27.49 34.51
C ALA A 9 -69.78 -27.13 35.17
N VAL A 10 -68.88 -26.58 34.34
CA VAL A 10 -68.04 -25.37 34.54
C VAL A 10 -67.22 -25.23 35.83
N ARG A 11 -65.89 -25.06 35.68
CA ARG A 11 -65.16 -23.83 36.07
C ARG A 11 -63.72 -23.84 35.57
N LEU A 12 -63.38 -22.75 34.88
CA LEU A 12 -62.04 -22.41 34.40
C LEU A 12 -61.10 -22.10 35.56
N PHE A 13 -59.89 -22.65 35.54
CA PHE A 13 -58.70 -22.04 36.13
C PHE A 13 -57.48 -22.42 35.28
N SER A 14 -56.80 -21.40 34.73
CA SER A 14 -55.51 -21.53 34.04
C SER A 14 -54.44 -20.90 34.92
N PRO A 15 -53.31 -21.57 35.21
CA PRO A 15 -52.16 -20.91 35.81
C PRO A 15 -51.27 -20.32 34.70
N LEU A 16 -50.95 -19.03 34.90
CA LEU A 16 -49.97 -18.23 34.17
C LEU A 16 -48.70 -19.03 33.83
N ARG A 17 -48.34 -19.04 32.54
CA ARG A 17 -46.98 -19.35 32.08
C ARG A 17 -46.12 -18.10 32.28
N PHE A 18 -45.13 -18.17 33.18
CA PHE A 18 -44.03 -17.21 33.23
C PHE A 18 -43.16 -17.41 31.99
N LEU A 19 -43.24 -16.47 31.04
CA LEU A 19 -42.28 -16.36 29.94
C LEU A 19 -41.03 -15.66 30.49
N SER A 20 -39.93 -16.39 30.63
CA SER A 20 -38.61 -15.83 30.89
C SER A 20 -38.15 -15.07 29.64
N LEU A 21 -38.18 -13.73 29.67
CA LEU A 21 -37.50 -12.91 28.67
C LEU A 21 -35.99 -13.08 28.86
N GLY A 22 -35.37 -13.89 28.00
CA GLY A 22 -33.93 -13.88 27.82
C GLY A 22 -33.51 -12.53 27.23
N VAL A 23 -32.76 -11.75 28.00
CA VAL A 23 -32.12 -10.52 27.53
C VAL A 23 -31.00 -10.93 26.58
N LEU A 24 -31.29 -10.94 25.27
CA LEU A 24 -30.30 -11.06 24.23
C LEU A 24 -29.52 -9.74 24.19
N SER A 25 -28.40 -9.67 24.91
CA SER A 25 -27.49 -8.53 24.84
C SER A 25 -26.79 -8.57 23.48
N LEU A 26 -27.34 -7.85 22.50
CA LEU A 26 -26.65 -7.53 21.25
C LEU A 26 -25.44 -6.67 21.63
N VAL A 27 -24.26 -7.29 21.63
CA VAL A 27 -22.98 -6.59 21.67
C VAL A 27 -22.85 -5.82 20.37
N PHE A 28 -23.29 -4.56 20.36
CA PHE A 28 -22.94 -3.59 19.33
C PHE A 28 -21.47 -3.20 19.57
N LEU A 29 -20.56 -3.88 18.87
CA LEU A 29 -19.19 -3.39 18.73
C LEU A 29 -19.23 -2.14 17.82
N PRO A 30 -18.60 -1.02 18.21
CA PRO A 30 -18.75 0.22 17.47
C PRO A 30 -17.78 0.24 16.27
N ALA A 31 -18.33 0.18 15.06
CA ALA A 31 -17.63 0.38 13.78
C ALA A 31 -16.71 1.64 13.72
N ALA A 32 -16.86 2.56 14.67
CA ALA A 32 -16.00 3.73 14.83
C ALA A 32 -14.57 3.40 15.31
N LEU A 33 -14.36 2.29 16.02
CA LEU A 33 -13.01 1.89 16.46
C LEU A 33 -12.20 1.27 15.32
N GLU A 34 -12.82 0.44 14.47
CA GLU A 34 -12.15 -0.10 13.28
C GLU A 34 -11.77 1.02 12.30
N GLY A 35 -12.66 1.97 12.03
CA GLY A 35 -12.37 3.08 11.11
C GLY A 35 -11.22 3.99 11.57
N ALA A 36 -11.12 4.25 12.87
CA ALA A 36 -10.01 5.03 13.43
C ALA A 36 -8.67 4.29 13.32
N SER A 37 -8.66 2.96 13.48
CA SER A 37 -7.43 2.17 13.30
C SER A 37 -6.99 2.09 11.84
N ASP A 38 -7.93 2.04 10.90
CA ASP A 38 -7.63 2.00 9.47
C ASP A 38 -7.05 3.33 8.98
N GLU A 39 -7.64 4.47 9.38
CA GLU A 39 -7.12 5.81 9.07
C GLU A 39 -5.71 6.02 9.65
N GLN A 40 -5.49 5.58 10.90
CA GLN A 40 -4.17 5.64 11.53
C GLN A 40 -3.14 4.76 10.81
N ARG A 41 -3.55 3.57 10.37
CA ARG A 41 -2.70 2.68 9.60
C ARG A 41 -2.33 3.31 8.25
N GLU A 42 -3.30 3.88 7.54
CA GLU A 42 -3.08 4.55 6.26
C GLU A 42 -2.14 5.74 6.41
N ALA A 43 -2.34 6.60 7.41
CA ALA A 43 -1.45 7.72 7.69
C ALA A 43 0.00 7.27 7.94
N ARG A 44 0.20 6.19 8.73
CA ARG A 44 1.52 5.61 8.96
C ARG A 44 2.16 5.03 7.70
N LEU A 45 1.35 4.43 6.83
CA LEU A 45 1.82 3.90 5.54
C LEU A 45 2.29 5.03 4.62
N VAL A 46 1.52 6.11 4.53
CA VAL A 46 1.87 7.33 3.79
C VAL A 46 3.14 7.98 4.37
N ASP A 47 3.27 8.06 5.69
CA ASP A 47 4.45 8.64 6.35
C ASP A 47 5.71 7.81 6.10
N LEU A 48 5.61 6.47 6.15
CA LEU A 48 6.71 5.57 5.77
C LEU A 48 7.08 5.75 4.30
N GLY A 49 6.09 5.79 3.40
CA GLY A 49 6.30 6.05 1.98
C GLY A 49 6.99 7.37 1.70
N ARG A 50 6.56 8.44 2.39
CA ARG A 50 7.20 9.76 2.33
C ARG A 50 8.65 9.67 2.75
N ALA A 51 8.94 9.03 3.88
CA ALA A 51 10.31 8.89 4.35
C ALA A 51 11.20 8.18 3.32
N LEU A 52 10.73 7.06 2.77
CA LEU A 52 11.45 6.30 1.73
C LEU A 52 11.67 7.09 0.45
N PHE A 53 10.67 7.84 -0.03
CA PHE A 53 10.74 8.64 -1.27
C PHE A 53 11.87 9.67 -1.28
N PHE A 54 12.16 10.25 -0.10
CA PHE A 54 13.20 11.26 0.09
C PHE A 54 14.51 10.68 0.64
N ASP A 55 14.61 9.36 0.86
CA ASP A 55 15.78 8.74 1.49
C ASP A 55 16.85 8.34 0.46
N VAL A 56 18.01 9.00 0.53
CA VAL A 56 19.16 8.66 -0.33
C VAL A 56 19.81 7.33 0.05
N ASN A 57 19.55 6.78 1.23
CA ASN A 57 20.14 5.51 1.66
C ASN A 57 19.67 4.30 0.82
N LEU A 58 18.65 4.46 -0.01
CA LEU A 58 18.17 3.42 -0.91
C LEU A 58 18.98 3.32 -2.21
N SER A 59 19.94 4.22 -2.45
CA SER A 59 20.89 4.12 -3.56
C SER A 59 22.27 3.65 -3.11
N PHE A 60 23.01 3.00 -4.00
CA PHE A 60 24.26 2.32 -3.67
C PHE A 60 25.29 3.23 -3.00
N ASN A 61 25.62 4.36 -3.62
CA ASN A 61 26.55 5.36 -3.12
C ASN A 61 25.89 6.37 -2.17
N ARG A 62 24.59 6.22 -1.90
CA ARG A 62 23.79 7.11 -1.04
C ARG A 62 23.74 8.55 -1.54
N THR A 63 23.69 8.73 -2.86
CA THR A 63 23.69 10.07 -3.49
C THR A 63 22.32 10.47 -4.03
N GLN A 64 21.37 9.53 -4.12
CA GLN A 64 20.07 9.80 -4.75
C GLN A 64 18.90 9.06 -4.10
N SER A 65 17.73 9.68 -4.18
CA SER A 65 16.43 9.12 -3.79
C SER A 65 15.44 9.23 -4.96
N CYS A 66 14.20 8.76 -4.78
CA CYS A 66 13.12 8.95 -5.76
C CYS A 66 12.97 10.44 -6.12
N ALA A 67 12.98 11.31 -5.12
CA ALA A 67 12.89 12.77 -5.27
C ALA A 67 14.05 13.43 -6.03
N THR A 68 15.17 12.72 -6.23
CA THR A 68 16.30 13.25 -7.01
C THR A 68 15.97 13.32 -8.49
N CYS A 69 15.30 12.29 -9.02
CA CYS A 69 14.81 12.27 -10.40
C CYS A 69 13.35 12.76 -10.52
N HIS A 70 12.60 12.80 -9.41
CA HIS A 70 11.22 13.25 -9.38
C HIS A 70 11.06 14.45 -8.43
N ASP A 71 11.61 15.59 -8.82
CA ASP A 71 11.66 16.80 -7.98
C ASP A 71 10.26 17.41 -7.77
N PRO A 72 9.71 17.45 -6.54
CA PRO A 72 8.40 18.03 -6.27
C PRO A 72 8.29 19.51 -6.67
N ALA A 73 9.40 20.26 -6.64
CA ALA A 73 9.42 21.67 -7.05
C ALA A 73 9.28 21.84 -8.57
N ARG A 74 9.36 20.76 -9.35
CA ARG A 74 9.32 20.74 -10.82
C ARG A 74 8.24 19.82 -11.36
N ALA A 75 7.16 19.62 -10.61
CA ALA A 75 6.11 18.68 -10.97
C ALA A 75 6.66 17.25 -11.17
N PHE A 76 7.56 16.83 -10.27
CA PHE A 76 8.07 15.47 -10.17
C PHE A 76 8.79 14.95 -11.42
N ILE A 77 9.48 15.84 -12.14
CA ILE A 77 10.40 15.48 -13.24
C ILE A 77 11.85 15.72 -12.83
N ASP A 78 12.78 15.16 -13.60
CA ASP A 78 14.20 15.43 -13.42
C ASP A 78 14.57 16.73 -14.14
N TRP A 79 15.05 17.71 -13.38
CA TRP A 79 15.54 18.98 -13.92
C TRP A 79 17.07 19.09 -13.93
N ARG A 80 17.80 18.08 -13.46
CA ARG A 80 19.26 18.11 -13.43
C ARG A 80 19.80 18.14 -14.85
N ASP A 81 20.95 18.79 -15.05
CA ASP A 81 21.67 18.67 -16.31
C ASP A 81 22.33 17.28 -16.39
N SER A 82 21.74 16.41 -17.21
CA SER A 82 22.25 15.07 -17.47
C SER A 82 23.21 14.98 -18.65
N GLY A 83 23.57 16.12 -19.26
CA GLY A 83 24.41 16.17 -20.47
C GLY A 83 23.70 15.71 -21.75
N VAL A 84 22.43 15.31 -21.67
CA VAL A 84 21.60 14.83 -22.80
C VAL A 84 20.27 15.57 -22.90
N SER A 85 20.24 16.86 -22.55
CA SER A 85 19.06 17.72 -22.70
C SER A 85 17.78 17.15 -22.08
N ALA A 86 17.89 16.59 -20.87
CA ALA A 86 16.80 15.93 -20.13
C ALA A 86 16.17 14.69 -20.82
N ALA A 87 16.79 14.16 -21.88
CA ALA A 87 16.31 12.95 -22.54
C ALA A 87 16.37 11.71 -21.63
N ALA A 88 17.27 11.73 -20.64
CA ALA A 88 17.42 10.71 -19.61
C ALA A 88 17.98 11.33 -18.32
N SER A 89 17.85 10.60 -17.21
CA SER A 89 18.36 10.97 -15.89
C SER A 89 19.73 10.34 -15.61
N LEU A 90 20.57 11.05 -14.84
CA LEU A 90 21.82 10.51 -14.29
C LEU A 90 21.51 9.59 -13.12
N GLY A 91 22.16 8.42 -13.11
CA GLY A 91 22.12 7.47 -12.02
C GLY A 91 23.01 7.85 -10.83
N ASP A 92 22.99 6.98 -9.82
CA ASP A 92 23.65 7.17 -8.51
C ASP A 92 25.16 7.32 -8.61
N ASP A 93 25.77 6.73 -9.63
CA ASP A 93 27.21 6.81 -9.90
C ASP A 93 27.64 8.15 -10.53
N GLY A 94 26.69 9.01 -10.90
CA GLY A 94 26.92 10.30 -11.54
C GLY A 94 27.41 10.24 -13.00
N HIS A 95 27.40 9.05 -13.62
CA HIS A 95 27.90 8.84 -14.98
C HIS A 95 26.93 8.06 -15.86
N SER A 96 26.26 7.05 -15.30
CA SER A 96 25.28 6.24 -15.99
C SER A 96 24.04 7.05 -16.33
N LEU A 97 23.49 6.78 -17.51
CA LEU A 97 22.25 7.38 -17.99
C LEU A 97 21.24 6.26 -18.27
N GLY A 98 19.99 6.47 -17.87
CA GLY A 98 18.87 5.67 -18.37
C GLY A 98 18.69 5.79 -19.89
N ASP A 99 17.84 4.95 -20.47
CA ASP A 99 17.50 4.98 -21.90
C ASP A 99 16.21 5.77 -22.20
N ARG A 100 15.57 6.32 -21.15
CA ARG A 100 14.30 7.03 -21.20
C ARG A 100 14.28 8.22 -20.26
N ASN A 101 13.42 9.19 -20.58
CA ASN A 101 13.13 10.30 -19.69
C ASN A 101 12.35 9.81 -18.46
N ALA A 102 12.65 10.38 -17.28
CA ALA A 102 11.86 10.18 -16.07
C ALA A 102 10.53 10.95 -16.20
N PRO A 103 9.37 10.26 -16.34
CA PRO A 103 8.10 10.94 -16.48
C PRO A 103 7.71 11.64 -15.16
N THR A 104 6.78 12.58 -15.24
CA THR A 104 6.16 13.16 -14.05
C THR A 104 5.45 12.09 -13.22
N LEU A 105 5.55 12.19 -11.89
CA LEU A 105 4.70 11.42 -10.97
C LEU A 105 3.35 12.11 -10.72
N SER A 106 3.18 13.36 -11.17
CA SER A 106 1.90 14.04 -11.05
C SER A 106 0.80 13.26 -11.75
N TYR A 107 -0.28 12.98 -11.04
CA TYR A 107 -1.42 12.19 -11.49
C TYR A 107 -1.11 10.72 -11.88
N ALA A 108 0.09 10.20 -11.62
CA ALA A 108 0.44 8.82 -11.95
C ALA A 108 -0.48 7.80 -11.25
N ALA A 109 -0.94 8.13 -10.03
CA ALA A 109 -1.93 7.38 -9.25
C ALA A 109 -3.30 7.20 -9.94
N LEU A 110 -3.63 8.02 -10.95
CA LEU A 110 -4.86 7.85 -11.74
C LEU A 110 -4.73 6.75 -12.81
N THR A 111 -3.52 6.24 -13.03
CA THR A 111 -3.29 5.14 -13.98
C THR A 111 -3.76 3.83 -13.35
N PRO A 112 -4.72 3.11 -13.97
CA PRO A 112 -5.22 1.87 -13.40
C PRO A 112 -4.15 0.78 -13.47
N PRO A 113 -4.31 -0.32 -12.69
CA PRO A 113 -3.45 -1.47 -12.82
C PRO A 113 -3.43 -2.02 -14.25
N LEU A 114 -2.29 -2.60 -14.67
CA LEU A 114 -2.17 -3.20 -16.00
C LEU A 114 -3.23 -4.28 -16.20
N GLN A 115 -4.08 -4.09 -17.20
CA GLN A 115 -5.17 -5.00 -17.51
C GLN A 115 -5.47 -5.00 -19.02
N ARG A 116 -6.28 -5.97 -19.45
CA ARG A 116 -6.89 -5.96 -20.78
C ARG A 116 -8.34 -5.55 -20.69
N ASN A 117 -8.77 -4.63 -21.56
CA ASN A 117 -10.18 -4.28 -21.70
C ASN A 117 -10.96 -5.40 -22.41
N ALA A 118 -12.28 -5.24 -22.54
CA ALA A 118 -13.16 -6.23 -23.19
C ALA A 118 -12.84 -6.47 -24.69
N ALA A 119 -12.17 -5.51 -25.35
CA ALA A 119 -11.69 -5.65 -26.73
C ALA A 119 -10.33 -6.36 -26.82
N GLY A 120 -9.71 -6.69 -25.68
CA GLY A 120 -8.41 -7.34 -25.58
C GLY A 120 -7.22 -6.38 -25.66
N GLU A 121 -7.43 -5.07 -25.59
CA GLU A 121 -6.37 -4.05 -25.63
C GLU A 121 -5.76 -3.85 -24.24
N TRP A 122 -4.45 -3.63 -24.17
CA TRP A 122 -3.75 -3.32 -22.92
C TRP A 122 -4.04 -1.88 -22.48
N LEU A 123 -4.28 -1.70 -21.17
CA LEU A 123 -4.51 -0.42 -20.53
C LEU A 123 -3.89 -0.42 -19.13
N GLY A 124 -3.36 0.73 -18.71
CA GLY A 124 -2.81 0.92 -17.38
C GLY A 124 -1.37 0.41 -17.26
N GLY A 125 -0.98 0.14 -16.02
CA GLY A 125 0.40 -0.19 -15.67
C GLY A 125 1.29 1.04 -15.59
N GLN A 126 2.49 0.81 -15.07
CA GLN A 126 3.50 1.83 -14.81
C GLN A 126 4.73 1.57 -15.67
N PHE A 127 5.61 2.59 -15.74
CA PHE A 127 6.62 2.76 -16.79
C PHE A 127 6.02 3.01 -18.18
N LEU A 128 6.83 3.58 -19.08
CA LEU A 128 6.41 3.98 -20.43
C LEU A 128 5.95 2.79 -21.30
N GLU A 129 6.41 1.58 -20.98
CA GLU A 129 6.02 0.33 -21.62
C GLU A 129 5.02 -0.53 -20.82
N GLY A 130 4.57 -0.06 -19.64
CA GLY A 130 3.59 -0.77 -18.82
C GLY A 130 4.11 -2.05 -18.16
N ARG A 131 5.42 -2.20 -17.92
CA ARG A 131 6.01 -3.46 -17.39
C ARG A 131 5.70 -3.73 -15.92
N ALA A 132 5.29 -2.72 -15.16
CA ALA A 132 4.86 -2.87 -13.78
C ALA A 132 3.34 -2.75 -13.71
N ALA A 133 2.66 -3.67 -13.02
CA ALA A 133 1.20 -3.67 -13.00
C ALA A 133 0.64 -2.52 -12.16
N THR A 134 1.31 -2.15 -11.06
CA THR A 134 0.88 -1.12 -10.11
C THR A 134 2.02 -0.16 -9.75
N LEU A 135 1.72 0.94 -9.03
CA LEU A 135 2.75 1.81 -8.46
C LEU A 135 3.65 1.06 -7.47
N ALA A 136 3.09 0.14 -6.68
CA ALA A 136 3.88 -0.65 -5.73
C ALA A 136 4.88 -1.59 -6.44
N ASP A 137 4.49 -2.15 -7.59
CA ASP A 137 5.40 -2.96 -8.40
C ASP A 137 6.50 -2.09 -9.05
N GLN A 138 6.14 -0.87 -9.47
CA GLN A 138 7.07 0.08 -10.07
C GLN A 138 8.14 0.51 -9.07
N ALA A 139 7.74 0.88 -7.85
CA ALA A 139 8.62 1.45 -6.83
C ALA A 139 9.73 0.47 -6.36
N GLN A 140 9.56 -0.83 -6.59
CA GLN A 140 10.56 -1.84 -6.25
C GLN A 140 11.77 -1.87 -7.21
N ALA A 141 11.59 -1.39 -8.44
CA ALA A 141 12.60 -1.55 -9.50
C ALA A 141 13.75 -0.52 -9.48
N PRO A 142 13.52 0.81 -9.31
CA PRO A 142 14.57 1.82 -9.31
C PRO A 142 15.75 1.53 -8.36
N PRO A 143 15.52 1.06 -7.10
CA PRO A 143 16.59 0.71 -6.17
C PRO A 143 17.66 -0.20 -6.78
N MET A 144 17.26 -1.20 -7.58
CA MET A 144 18.17 -2.23 -8.12
C MET A 144 18.56 -2.01 -9.59
N ASN A 145 18.03 -0.97 -10.25
CA ASN A 145 18.46 -0.66 -11.61
C ASN A 145 19.85 0.00 -11.58
N LEU A 146 20.83 -0.64 -12.22
CA LEU A 146 22.24 -0.18 -12.28
C LEU A 146 22.41 1.19 -12.93
N LEU A 147 21.48 1.59 -13.80
CA LEU A 147 21.49 2.92 -14.44
C LEU A 147 20.76 3.98 -13.60
N GLU A 148 20.10 3.55 -12.52
CA GLU A 148 19.37 4.40 -11.59
C GLU A 148 20.04 4.30 -10.21
N MET A 149 19.44 3.64 -9.21
CA MET A 149 19.91 3.64 -7.81
C MET A 149 20.94 2.56 -7.47
N ALA A 150 21.16 1.62 -8.39
CA ALA A 150 22.33 0.75 -8.45
C ALA A 150 22.59 -0.16 -7.24
N MET A 151 21.60 -0.43 -6.39
CA MET A 151 21.73 -1.49 -5.39
C MET A 151 21.93 -2.84 -6.08
N PRO A 152 22.87 -3.69 -5.60
CA PRO A 152 23.27 -4.88 -6.35
C PRO A 152 22.19 -5.97 -6.38
N ASP A 153 21.37 -6.06 -5.34
CA ASP A 153 20.33 -7.08 -5.19
C ASP A 153 19.28 -6.68 -4.14
N SER A 154 18.21 -7.48 -4.07
CA SER A 154 17.10 -7.32 -3.11
C SER A 154 17.59 -7.37 -1.67
N ALA A 155 18.50 -8.30 -1.34
CA ALA A 155 19.08 -8.44 -0.01
C ALA A 155 19.76 -7.15 0.46
N SER A 156 20.46 -6.45 -0.43
CA SER A 156 21.12 -5.19 -0.12
C SER A 156 20.11 -4.06 0.13
N VAL A 157 18.99 -4.02 -0.60
CA VAL A 157 17.90 -3.07 -0.32
C VAL A 157 17.29 -3.35 1.05
N VAL A 158 17.00 -4.63 1.36
CA VAL A 158 16.50 -5.06 2.67
C VAL A 158 17.45 -4.66 3.80
N ALA A 159 18.76 -4.87 3.61
CA ALA A 159 19.77 -4.44 4.59
C ALA A 159 19.73 -2.92 4.83
N ARG A 160 19.60 -2.09 3.78
CA ARG A 160 19.44 -0.63 3.94
C ARG A 160 18.18 -0.24 4.70
N LEU A 161 17.07 -0.92 4.45
CA LEU A 161 15.84 -0.70 5.22
C LEU A 161 16.04 -1.03 6.70
N GLN A 162 16.76 -2.11 7.01
CA GLN A 162 17.03 -2.52 8.39
C GLN A 162 18.05 -1.62 9.13
N GLU A 163 18.93 -0.90 8.41
CA GLU A 163 19.87 0.06 9.00
C GLU A 163 19.17 1.25 9.67
N ASN A 164 17.99 1.64 9.19
CA ASN A 164 17.24 2.75 9.75
C ASN A 164 16.33 2.25 10.90
N PRO A 165 16.54 2.71 12.15
CA PRO A 165 15.79 2.21 13.31
C PRO A 165 14.29 2.54 13.23
N ASN A 166 13.90 3.57 12.49
CA ASN A 166 12.49 3.86 12.27
C ASN A 166 11.88 2.85 11.31
N TYR A 167 12.52 2.54 10.18
CA TYR A 167 12.01 1.54 9.24
C TYR A 167 11.99 0.13 9.85
N ALA A 168 13.05 -0.23 10.60
CA ALA A 168 13.13 -1.50 11.32
C ALA A 168 11.99 -1.69 12.34
N ARG A 169 11.38 -0.60 12.83
CA ARG A 169 10.20 -0.63 13.70
C ARG A 169 8.88 -0.54 12.93
N GLU A 170 8.78 0.39 11.99
CA GLU A 170 7.52 0.70 11.31
C GLU A 170 7.13 -0.37 10.29
N ILE A 171 8.07 -0.93 9.53
CA ILE A 171 7.78 -1.95 8.51
C ILE A 171 7.15 -3.20 9.18
N PRO A 172 7.72 -3.81 10.24
CA PRO A 172 7.07 -4.93 10.91
C PRO A 172 5.72 -4.56 11.54
N ALA A 173 5.61 -3.36 12.11
CA ALA A 173 4.36 -2.89 12.70
C ALA A 173 3.22 -2.70 11.67
N LEU A 174 3.55 -2.44 10.40
CA LEU A 174 2.58 -2.28 9.31
C LEU A 174 2.37 -3.58 8.52
N PHE A 175 3.37 -4.44 8.40
CA PHE A 175 3.35 -5.57 7.47
C PHE A 175 3.52 -6.94 8.15
N GLY A 176 3.70 -6.99 9.47
CA GLY A 176 3.88 -8.20 10.28
C GLY A 176 5.32 -8.40 10.75
N ASP A 177 5.50 -8.96 11.95
CA ASP A 177 6.79 -9.09 12.64
C ASP A 177 7.86 -9.85 11.85
N ASP A 178 7.43 -10.76 10.97
CA ASP A 178 8.27 -11.62 10.16
C ASP A 178 8.55 -11.05 8.76
N VAL A 179 8.11 -9.84 8.42
CA VAL A 179 8.27 -9.24 7.08
C VAL A 179 9.71 -9.28 6.57
N PHE A 180 10.69 -8.97 7.44
CA PHE A 180 12.11 -8.99 7.09
C PHE A 180 12.71 -10.38 6.89
N SER A 181 11.97 -11.45 7.18
CA SER A 181 12.42 -12.82 6.91
C SER A 181 12.21 -13.25 5.45
N ASP A 182 11.48 -12.45 4.67
CA ASP A 182 11.21 -12.66 3.25
C ASP A 182 11.54 -11.38 2.46
N GLU A 183 12.55 -11.46 1.61
CA GLU A 183 13.01 -10.31 0.81
C GLU A 183 11.92 -9.78 -0.12
N ALA A 184 11.15 -10.67 -0.75
CA ALA A 184 10.08 -10.27 -1.66
C ALA A 184 8.95 -9.57 -0.90
N ARG A 185 8.58 -10.07 0.27
CA ARG A 185 7.58 -9.41 1.12
C ARG A 185 8.07 -8.06 1.66
N THR A 186 9.35 -7.94 1.96
CA THR A 186 9.95 -6.66 2.39
C THR A 186 9.96 -5.64 1.25
N LEU A 187 10.35 -6.04 0.04
CA LEU A 187 10.28 -5.17 -1.14
C LEU A 187 8.85 -4.76 -1.47
N GLN A 188 7.90 -5.70 -1.36
CA GLN A 188 6.48 -5.39 -1.51
C GLN A 188 6.01 -4.36 -0.48
N ALA A 189 6.40 -4.51 0.80
CA ALA A 189 6.09 -3.53 1.84
C ALA A 189 6.67 -2.14 1.56
N MET A 190 7.92 -2.07 1.06
CA MET A 190 8.53 -0.82 0.61
C MET A 190 7.74 -0.20 -0.55
N GLY A 191 7.41 -1.01 -1.56
CA GLY A 191 6.65 -0.58 -2.74
C GLY A 191 5.24 -0.08 -2.38
N GLU A 192 4.51 -0.80 -1.53
CA GLU A 192 3.19 -0.40 -1.04
C GLU A 192 3.24 0.90 -0.23
N SER A 193 4.28 1.09 0.57
CA SER A 193 4.48 2.34 1.33
C SER A 193 4.70 3.52 0.40
N ILE A 194 5.63 3.40 -0.56
CA ILE A 194 5.90 4.46 -1.55
C ILE A 194 4.66 4.75 -2.39
N ALA A 195 3.97 3.71 -2.88
CA ALA A 195 2.74 3.85 -3.64
C ALA A 195 1.61 4.55 -2.85
N ALA A 196 1.49 4.30 -1.55
CA ALA A 196 0.52 5.00 -0.70
C ALA A 196 0.85 6.49 -0.61
N PHE A 197 2.13 6.85 -0.50
CA PHE A 197 2.55 8.25 -0.56
C PHE A 197 2.26 8.87 -1.93
N GLU A 198 2.52 8.17 -3.03
CA GLU A 198 2.26 8.66 -4.39
C GLU A 198 0.77 8.88 -4.73
N GLN A 199 -0.14 8.37 -3.90
CA GLN A 199 -1.60 8.50 -4.09
C GLN A 199 -2.22 9.71 -3.38
N ILE A 200 -1.47 10.44 -2.55
CA ILE A 200 -2.02 11.61 -1.85
C ILE A 200 -1.99 12.86 -2.73
N GLY A 201 -2.74 13.90 -2.33
CA GLY A 201 -2.83 15.17 -3.06
C GLY A 201 -1.51 15.96 -3.25
N PHE A 202 -0.40 15.50 -2.68
CA PHE A 202 0.94 16.02 -2.96
C PHE A 202 1.36 15.83 -4.43
N PHE A 203 0.83 14.80 -5.09
CA PHE A 203 1.12 14.45 -6.49
C PHE A 203 0.02 14.93 -7.46
N SER A 204 -0.78 15.93 -7.08
CA SER A 204 -1.90 16.49 -7.87
C SER A 204 -1.68 17.94 -8.27
#